data_AF-A0A1E5WMU5-F1
#
_entry.id   AF-A0A1E5WMU5-F1
#
_cell.length_a   1.000
_cell.length_b   1.000
_cell.length_c   1.000
_cell.angle_alpha   90.00
_cell.angle_beta   90.00
_cell.angle_gamma   90.00
#
_symmetry.space_group_name_H-M   'P 1'
#
loop_
_entity.id
_entity.type
_entity.pdbx_description
1 polymer ?
#
loop_
_entity_poly.entity_id
_entity_poly.type
_entity_poly.pdbx_seq_one_letter_code
_entity_poly.pdbx_strand_id
1 'polypeptide(L)'
;MVVFNHEAGDKEQDELGENRSQKSVITRGISPSIGAFTVQCAKCFKWRLIPTKEKYEEIRERIIQEPFVCKRAREWRPSVTCSDPEDISQDGSRLWAIDKPNIAQPPRGWERQIRIRGEGGTKFADVYYTSPTGRKLRSLVEIDRFLQENPEYVAQGVTLAQFSFQIPRPLRQDYVKKKLKLANPSDEASTITSKSFQPEEVSPISWAVPTAREGDASEEASRADETLGSEEVELTRKRKVESSLSGESNHLSDELKPKLEDAQNGDAST
;
A
#
# COMPACT_ATOMS: atom_id res chain seq x y z
N MET A 1 4.15 -0.85 9.40
CA MET A 1 5.00 -1.86 10.08
C MET A 1 6.27 -1.21 10.54
N VAL A 2 6.77 -1.65 11.69
CA VAL A 2 8.04 -1.23 12.26
C VAL A 2 8.95 -2.46 12.34
N VAL A 3 10.20 -2.30 11.92
CA VAL A 3 11.21 -3.34 11.83
C VAL A 3 12.26 -3.07 12.89
N PHE A 4 12.56 -4.10 13.69
CA PHE A 4 13.67 -4.09 14.62
C PHE A 4 14.86 -4.82 14.01
N ASN A 5 16.05 -4.26 14.23
CA ASN A 5 17.26 -5.05 14.24
C ASN A 5 17.30 -5.75 15.62
N HIS A 6 17.65 -7.03 15.69
CA HIS A 6 18.14 -7.53 16.98
C HIS A 6 19.50 -6.89 17.21
N GLU A 7 19.67 -6.21 18.33
CA GLU A 7 21.00 -5.89 18.82
C GLU A 7 21.53 -7.15 19.53
N ALA A 8 22.81 -7.46 19.33
CA ALA A 8 23.43 -8.56 20.07
C ALA A 8 23.61 -8.09 21.52
N GLY A 9 22.88 -8.71 22.44
CA GLY A 9 22.82 -8.28 23.83
C GLY A 9 24.19 -8.24 24.51
N ASP A 10 24.39 -7.13 25.23
CA ASP A 10 25.25 -6.90 26.39
C ASP A 10 26.61 -7.63 26.46
N LYS A 11 27.66 -6.83 26.28
CA LYS A 11 28.86 -6.92 27.11
C LYS A 11 29.13 -5.56 27.71
N GLU A 12 28.88 -5.43 29.00
CA GLU A 12 29.26 -4.24 29.76
C GLU A 12 30.78 -4.12 29.90
N GLN A 13 31.24 -2.87 29.75
CA GLN A 13 32.36 -2.22 30.43
C GLN A 13 33.77 -2.86 30.33
N ASP A 14 34.64 -2.17 29.59
CA ASP A 14 35.85 -1.59 30.20
C ASP A 14 36.24 -0.29 29.47
N GLU A 15 36.94 0.62 30.15
CA GLU A 15 37.04 2.04 29.79
C GLU A 15 38.13 2.43 28.73
N LEU A 16 38.15 3.75 28.43
CA LEU A 16 39.19 4.56 27.76
C LEU A 16 39.23 4.62 26.21
N GLY A 17 39.11 5.84 25.67
CA GLY A 17 39.59 6.17 24.32
C GLY A 17 38.75 7.19 23.55
N GLU A 18 39.22 8.44 23.46
CA GLU A 18 38.59 9.52 22.70
C GLU A 18 38.57 9.32 21.17
N ASN A 19 37.65 10.05 20.53
CA ASN A 19 37.70 10.49 19.13
C ASN A 19 37.90 9.42 18.04
N ARG A 20 36.78 8.86 17.56
CA ARG A 20 36.72 8.35 16.18
C ARG A 20 35.39 8.62 15.49
N SER A 21 35.49 9.35 14.37
CA SER A 21 34.49 9.54 13.31
C SER A 21 33.48 8.39 13.19
N GLN A 22 32.19 8.75 13.09
CA GLN A 22 31.01 7.87 13.01
C GLN A 22 31.10 6.86 11.85
N LYS A 23 31.89 5.80 12.03
CA LYS A 23 31.80 4.60 11.23
C LYS A 23 30.60 3.82 11.70
N SER A 24 29.61 3.68 10.83
CA SER A 24 28.51 2.75 11.05
C SER A 24 29.09 1.37 11.36
N VAL A 25 28.82 0.88 12.57
CA VAL A 25 29.20 -0.48 12.97
C VAL A 25 28.35 -1.40 12.10
N ILE A 26 28.97 -1.96 11.05
CA ILE A 26 28.31 -2.97 10.21
C ILE A 26 28.17 -4.23 11.06
N THR A 27 27.02 -4.34 11.74
CA THR A 27 26.57 -5.53 12.46
C THR A 27 26.36 -6.68 11.47
N ARG A 28 27.46 -7.37 11.16
CA ARG A 28 27.45 -8.57 10.33
C ARG A 28 26.59 -9.65 10.99
N GLY A 29 25.51 -10.04 10.34
CA GLY A 29 24.87 -11.35 10.53
C GLY A 29 23.41 -11.34 10.98
N ILE A 30 22.88 -10.22 11.47
CA ILE A 30 21.51 -10.16 11.98
C ILE A 30 20.55 -9.69 10.88
N SER A 31 19.62 -10.56 10.48
CA SER A 31 18.52 -10.17 9.58
C SER A 31 17.46 -9.39 10.36
N PRO A 32 17.07 -8.17 9.92
CA PRO A 32 16.00 -7.41 10.58
C PRO A 32 14.67 -8.15 10.54
N SER A 33 13.84 -7.98 11.58
CA SER A 33 12.55 -8.65 11.72
C SER A 33 11.40 -7.64 11.94
N ILE A 34 10.19 -7.99 11.50
CA ILE A 34 9.01 -7.17 11.79
C ILE A 34 8.75 -7.23 13.29
N GLY A 35 8.75 -6.07 13.92
CA GLY A 35 8.61 -5.92 15.37
C GLY A 35 7.24 -5.45 15.84
N ALA A 36 6.57 -4.62 15.03
CA ALA A 36 5.22 -4.16 15.33
C ALA A 36 4.42 -3.85 14.06
N PHE A 37 3.11 -4.07 14.14
CA PHE A 37 2.17 -3.61 13.13
C PHE A 37 1.67 -2.20 13.48
N THR A 38 1.65 -1.32 12.50
CA THR A 38 1.34 0.11 12.68
C THR A 38 0.53 0.64 11.52
N VAL A 39 -0.38 1.55 11.82
CA VAL A 39 -1.20 2.29 10.85
C VAL A 39 -1.28 3.77 11.25
N GLN A 40 -1.31 4.66 10.26
CA GLN A 40 -1.44 6.10 10.48
C GLN A 40 -2.91 6.51 10.47
N CYS A 41 -3.33 7.36 11.40
CA CYS A 41 -4.68 7.91 11.40
C CYS A 41 -4.85 8.98 10.31
N ALA A 42 -5.80 8.79 9.39
CA ALA A 42 -6.12 9.73 8.32
C ALA A 42 -6.71 11.09 8.78
N LYS A 43 -7.03 11.26 10.08
CA LYS A 43 -7.57 12.51 10.65
C LYS A 43 -6.54 13.34 11.42
N CYS A 44 -5.67 12.69 12.19
CA CYS A 44 -4.71 13.38 13.07
C CYS A 44 -3.25 12.99 12.81
N PHE A 45 -2.98 12.17 11.79
CA PHE A 45 -1.66 11.71 11.32
C PHE A 45 -0.78 10.98 12.35
N LYS A 46 -1.26 10.84 13.60
CA LYS A 46 -0.68 10.01 14.66
C LYS A 46 -0.68 8.53 14.28
N TRP A 47 0.41 7.84 14.62
CA TRP A 47 0.53 6.40 14.46
C TRP A 47 -0.15 5.63 15.60
N ARG A 48 -0.80 4.52 15.24
CA ARG A 48 -1.42 3.57 16.17
C ARG A 48 -0.83 2.18 16.01
N LEU A 49 -0.62 1.50 17.13
CA LEU A 49 -0.23 0.09 17.17
C LEU A 49 -1.45 -0.78 16.86
N ILE A 50 -1.23 -1.81 16.06
CA ILE A 50 -2.23 -2.85 15.74
C ILE A 50 -1.81 -4.13 16.47
N PRO A 51 -2.73 -4.79 17.21
CA PRO A 51 -2.36 -5.86 18.14
C PRO A 51 -1.94 -7.16 17.45
N THR A 52 -2.47 -7.45 16.26
CA THR A 52 -2.19 -8.70 15.53
C THR A 52 -1.91 -8.45 14.05
N LYS A 53 -1.30 -9.45 13.40
CA LYS A 53 -1.00 -9.43 11.97
C LYS A 53 -2.27 -9.44 11.12
N GLU A 54 -3.25 -10.25 11.50
CA GLU A 54 -4.51 -10.45 10.79
C GLU A 54 -5.27 -9.12 10.74
N LYS A 55 -5.32 -8.40 11.88
CA LYS A 55 -5.95 -7.07 11.93
C LYS A 55 -5.20 -6.02 11.10
N TYR A 56 -3.88 -6.16 10.95
CA TYR A 56 -3.10 -5.32 10.04
C TYR A 56 -3.42 -5.60 8.57
N GLU A 57 -3.55 -6.88 8.21
CA GLU A 57 -3.86 -7.30 6.85
C GLU A 57 -5.30 -6.91 6.45
N GLU A 58 -6.28 -7.02 7.36
CA GLU A 58 -7.66 -6.51 7.20
C GLU A 58 -7.70 -5.00 6.91
N ILE A 59 -7.00 -4.20 7.73
CA ILE A 59 -6.95 -2.74 7.59
C ILE A 59 -6.22 -2.34 6.29
N ARG A 60 -5.10 -3.00 5.98
CA ARG A 60 -4.28 -2.74 4.79
C ARG A 60 -5.03 -3.07 3.49
N GLU A 61 -5.79 -4.16 3.47
CA GLU A 61 -6.60 -4.57 2.32
C GLU A 61 -7.56 -3.46 1.87
N ARG A 62 -8.22 -2.80 2.84
CA ARG A 62 -9.28 -1.80 2.61
C ARG A 62 -8.81 -0.35 2.75
N ILE A 63 -7.51 -0.08 2.96
CA ILE A 63 -7.04 1.24 3.43
C ILE A 63 -7.36 2.42 2.48
N ILE A 64 -7.61 2.15 1.19
CA ILE A 64 -8.03 3.17 0.21
C ILE A 64 -9.54 3.48 0.35
N GLN A 65 -10.36 2.44 0.53
CA GLN A 65 -11.81 2.51 0.58
C GLN A 65 -12.32 2.89 1.98
N GLU A 66 -11.63 2.42 3.02
CA GLU A 66 -11.88 2.66 4.43
C GLU A 66 -10.62 3.24 5.11
N PRO A 67 -10.32 4.54 4.95
CA PRO A 67 -9.19 5.18 5.61
C PRO A 67 -9.22 5.00 7.13
N PHE A 68 -8.11 4.55 7.70
CA PHE A 68 -8.04 4.26 9.13
C PHE A 68 -8.16 5.54 9.98
N VAL A 69 -9.03 5.50 11.00
CA VAL A 69 -9.21 6.57 11.99
C VAL A 69 -9.16 6.02 13.41
N CYS A 70 -8.69 6.83 14.37
CA CYS A 70 -8.50 6.38 15.77
C CYS A 70 -9.75 5.74 16.39
N LYS A 71 -10.97 6.11 15.96
CA LYS A 71 -12.22 5.45 16.40
C LYS A 71 -12.21 3.93 16.14
N ARG A 72 -11.60 3.45 15.05
CA ARG A 72 -11.49 2.01 14.72
C ARG A 72 -10.56 1.26 15.69
N ALA A 73 -9.52 1.91 16.20
CA ALA A 73 -8.67 1.31 17.24
C ALA A 73 -9.39 1.07 18.58
N ARG A 74 -10.61 1.56 18.78
CA ARG A 74 -11.42 1.22 19.96
C ARG A 74 -11.80 -0.26 20.04
N GLU A 75 -11.72 -0.98 18.93
CA GLU A 75 -11.85 -2.44 18.88
C GLU A 75 -10.79 -3.16 19.74
N TRP A 76 -9.63 -2.55 20.00
CA TRP A 76 -8.57 -3.10 20.87
C TRP A 76 -8.07 -2.14 21.96
N ARG A 77 -8.42 -0.86 21.90
CA ARG A 77 -8.07 0.18 22.90
C ARG A 77 -9.27 1.10 23.16
N PRO A 78 -10.23 0.70 24.02
CA PRO A 78 -11.58 1.28 24.08
C PRO A 78 -11.66 2.81 24.24
N SER A 79 -10.73 3.41 24.97
CA SER A 79 -10.72 4.86 25.26
C SER A 79 -10.09 5.72 24.16
N VAL A 80 -9.43 5.15 23.14
CA VAL A 80 -8.57 5.93 22.23
C VAL A 80 -9.34 6.93 21.35
N THR A 81 -8.72 8.08 21.13
CA THR A 81 -9.20 9.23 20.38
C THR A 81 -8.10 9.79 19.46
N CYS A 82 -8.40 10.85 18.72
CA CYS A 82 -7.40 11.64 18.01
C CYS A 82 -6.62 12.60 18.94
N SER A 83 -7.13 12.89 20.13
CA SER A 83 -6.49 13.78 21.11
C SER A 83 -5.32 13.10 21.81
N ASP A 84 -5.44 11.80 22.13
CA ASP A 84 -4.39 11.01 22.77
C ASP A 84 -3.05 11.08 22.02
N PRO A 85 -1.89 11.10 22.71
CA PRO A 85 -0.56 10.97 22.09
C PRO A 85 -0.48 9.76 21.17
N GLU A 86 0.40 9.77 20.17
CA GLU A 86 0.61 8.62 19.29
C GLU A 86 1.23 7.43 20.04
N ASP A 87 1.00 6.21 19.53
CA ASP A 87 1.43 4.99 20.22
C ASP A 87 2.93 4.71 20.01
N ILE A 88 3.50 5.27 18.95
CA ILE A 88 4.89 5.10 18.52
C ILE A 88 5.23 6.19 17.48
N SER A 89 6.30 6.95 17.71
CA SER A 89 6.71 8.06 16.84
C SER A 89 7.79 7.65 15.82
N GLN A 90 8.02 8.50 14.83
CA GLN A 90 9.10 8.35 13.85
C GLN A 90 10.37 9.09 14.32
N ASP A 91 10.88 8.69 15.49
CA ASP A 91 12.06 9.25 16.18
C ASP A 91 13.42 8.97 15.49
N GLY A 92 13.44 8.14 14.44
CA GLY A 92 14.65 7.70 13.75
C GLY A 92 15.34 6.47 14.35
N SER A 93 14.91 5.97 15.51
CA SER A 93 15.49 4.80 16.17
C SER A 93 15.15 3.48 15.47
N ARG A 94 14.05 3.45 14.70
CA ARG A 94 13.49 2.24 14.11
C ARG A 94 13.32 2.35 12.59
N LEU A 95 13.45 1.23 11.90
CA LEU A 95 13.21 1.15 10.46
C LEU A 95 11.70 0.99 10.20
N TRP A 96 11.12 1.94 9.49
CA TRP A 96 9.71 1.90 9.13
C TRP A 96 9.49 1.33 7.73
N ALA A 97 8.44 0.53 7.58
CA ALA A 97 8.01 -0.04 6.31
C ALA A 97 6.48 0.00 6.15
N ILE A 98 6.02 0.45 4.98
CA ILE A 98 4.61 0.53 4.61
C ILE A 98 4.35 -0.40 3.43
N ASP A 99 3.46 -1.38 3.61
CA ASP A 99 2.92 -2.16 2.50
C ASP A 99 2.22 -1.23 1.50
N LYS A 100 2.25 -1.56 0.21
CA LYS A 100 1.39 -0.89 -0.76
C LYS A 100 -0.08 -1.17 -0.46
N PRO A 101 -1.00 -0.26 -0.83
CA PRO A 101 -2.44 -0.51 -0.68
C PRO A 101 -2.93 -1.61 -1.62
N ASN A 102 -4.18 -2.07 -1.41
CA ASN A 102 -4.83 -3.13 -2.18
C ASN A 102 -4.07 -4.47 -2.19
N ILE A 103 -3.34 -4.78 -1.12
CA ILE A 103 -2.80 -6.13 -0.90
C ILE A 103 -3.84 -6.88 -0.06
N ALA A 104 -4.51 -7.85 -0.70
CA ALA A 104 -5.53 -8.69 -0.09
C ALA A 104 -5.00 -9.47 1.12
N GLN A 105 -5.92 -9.82 2.03
CA GLN A 105 -5.63 -10.79 3.08
C GLN A 105 -5.29 -12.16 2.45
N PRO A 106 -4.31 -12.91 2.98
CA PRO A 106 -4.06 -14.28 2.55
C PRO A 106 -5.32 -15.15 2.69
N PRO A 107 -5.54 -16.16 1.84
CA PRO A 107 -6.63 -17.10 2.03
C PRO A 107 -6.50 -17.85 3.36
N ARG A 108 -7.61 -18.38 3.89
CA ARG A 108 -7.61 -19.08 5.19
C ARG A 108 -6.57 -20.22 5.21
N GLY A 109 -5.73 -20.24 6.26
CA GLY A 109 -4.66 -21.23 6.43
C GLY A 109 -3.38 -20.94 5.63
N TRP A 110 -3.38 -19.92 4.78
CA TRP A 110 -2.18 -19.42 4.12
C TRP A 110 -1.58 -18.26 4.91
N GLU A 111 -0.26 -18.09 4.85
CA GLU A 111 0.42 -16.99 5.53
C GLU A 111 1.37 -16.24 4.59
N ARG A 112 1.17 -14.92 4.43
CA ARG A 112 2.14 -14.04 3.74
C ARG A 112 3.29 -13.69 4.68
N GLN A 113 4.50 -14.12 4.38
CA GLN A 113 5.71 -13.85 5.15
C GLN A 113 6.59 -12.82 4.41
N ILE A 114 7.04 -11.77 5.10
CA ILE A 114 8.00 -10.79 4.59
C ILE A 114 9.35 -11.05 5.26
N ARG A 115 10.40 -11.29 4.47
CA ARG A 115 11.77 -11.42 4.96
C ARG A 115 12.56 -10.17 4.60
N ILE A 116 12.82 -9.32 5.60
CA ILE A 116 13.63 -8.10 5.40
C ILE A 116 15.08 -8.51 5.07
N ARG A 117 15.67 -7.81 4.10
CA ARG A 117 17.09 -7.96 3.72
C ARG A 117 17.92 -6.93 4.47
N GLY A 118 19.20 -7.24 4.70
CA GLY A 118 20.14 -6.29 5.29
C GLY A 118 20.28 -5.00 4.46
N GLU A 119 20.63 -3.92 5.15
CA GLU A 119 20.81 -2.59 4.56
C GLU A 119 21.85 -2.58 3.43
N GLY A 120 21.66 -1.69 2.45
CA GLY A 120 22.62 -1.48 1.36
C GLY A 120 22.48 -2.48 0.21
N GLY A 121 21.53 -3.42 0.28
CA GLY A 121 21.16 -4.30 -0.81
C GLY A 121 20.39 -3.62 -1.95
N THR A 122 20.06 -4.38 -2.99
CA THR A 122 19.28 -3.92 -4.16
C THR A 122 17.76 -4.08 -4.00
N LYS A 123 17.30 -4.76 -2.95
CA LYS A 123 15.89 -4.98 -2.61
C LYS A 123 15.71 -4.87 -1.10
N PHE A 124 14.57 -4.32 -0.68
CA PHE A 124 14.23 -4.15 0.73
C PHE A 124 13.93 -5.48 1.45
N ALA A 125 13.13 -6.33 0.82
CA ALA A 125 12.68 -7.60 1.38
C ALA A 125 12.36 -8.60 0.26
N ASP A 126 12.19 -9.86 0.64
CA ASP A 126 11.49 -10.87 -0.16
C ASP A 126 10.10 -11.16 0.46
N VAL A 127 9.16 -11.60 -0.38
CA VAL A 127 7.82 -12.03 0.05
C VAL A 127 7.67 -13.50 -0.28
N TYR A 128 7.11 -14.26 0.67
CA TYR A 128 6.77 -15.66 0.53
C TYR A 128 5.33 -15.87 0.97
N TYR A 129 4.70 -16.92 0.48
CA TYR A 129 3.50 -17.48 1.08
C TYR A 129 3.81 -18.89 1.58
N THR A 130 3.36 -19.19 2.80
CA THR A 130 3.32 -20.55 3.33
C THR A 130 1.92 -21.11 3.08
N SER A 131 1.81 -22.27 2.44
CA SER A 131 0.53 -22.98 2.26
C SER A 131 0.05 -23.62 3.58
N PRO A 132 -1.22 -24.07 3.66
CA PRO A 132 -1.70 -24.86 4.80
C PRO A 132 -0.90 -26.17 5.02
N THR A 133 -0.25 -26.68 3.96
CA THR A 133 0.65 -27.84 4.00
C THR A 133 2.11 -27.49 4.34
N GLY A 134 2.42 -26.23 4.67
CA GLY A 134 3.76 -25.77 5.03
C GLY A 134 4.71 -25.52 3.86
N ARG A 135 4.29 -25.73 2.60
CA ARG A 135 5.11 -25.43 1.40
C ARG A 135 5.30 -23.92 1.29
N LYS A 136 6.55 -23.47 1.18
CA LYS A 136 6.91 -22.06 0.97
C LYS A 136 7.02 -21.76 -0.52
N LEU A 137 6.27 -20.78 -0.98
CA LEU A 137 6.07 -20.42 -2.38
C LEU A 137 6.45 -18.94 -2.55
N ARG A 138 7.27 -18.62 -3.55
CA ARG A 138 7.96 -17.32 -3.68
C ARG A 138 7.56 -16.50 -4.92
N SER A 139 6.60 -16.98 -5.71
CA SER A 139 6.06 -16.27 -6.88
C SER A 139 4.63 -16.72 -7.21
N LEU A 140 3.89 -15.91 -7.98
CA LEU A 140 2.55 -16.28 -8.46
C LEU A 140 2.55 -17.55 -9.32
N VAL A 141 3.62 -17.81 -10.09
CA VAL A 141 3.77 -19.03 -10.90
C VAL A 141 3.88 -20.28 -10.03
N GLU A 142 4.50 -20.16 -8.85
CA GLU A 142 4.56 -21.25 -7.87
C GLU A 142 3.21 -21.44 -7.15
N ILE A 143 2.44 -20.37 -6.90
CA ILE A 143 1.06 -20.49 -6.38
C ILE A 143 0.15 -21.16 -7.40
N ASP A 144 0.17 -20.72 -8.66
CA ASP A 144 -0.67 -21.25 -9.74
C ASP A 144 -0.42 -22.75 -9.95
N ARG A 145 0.85 -23.16 -10.03
CA ARG A 145 1.21 -24.59 -10.08
C ARG A 145 0.75 -25.35 -8.83
N PHE A 146 0.91 -24.78 -7.64
CA PHE A 146 0.43 -25.41 -6.41
C PHE A 146 -1.10 -25.63 -6.46
N LEU A 147 -1.88 -24.67 -6.96
CA LEU A 147 -3.33 -24.79 -7.05
C LEU A 147 -3.77 -25.80 -8.14
N GLN A 148 -2.98 -25.97 -9.21
CA GLN A 148 -3.19 -27.03 -10.21
C GLN A 148 -2.86 -28.43 -9.63
N GLU A 149 -1.82 -28.52 -8.79
CA GLU A 149 -1.46 -29.74 -8.06
C GLU A 149 -2.47 -30.10 -6.94
N ASN A 150 -3.23 -29.13 -6.42
CA ASN A 150 -4.10 -29.23 -5.25
C ASN A 150 -5.45 -28.50 -5.50
N PRO A 151 -6.32 -29.05 -6.37
CA PRO A 151 -7.54 -28.37 -6.84
C PRO A 151 -8.60 -28.13 -5.75
N GLU A 152 -8.50 -28.83 -4.61
CA GLU A 152 -9.41 -28.66 -3.47
C GLU A 152 -9.37 -27.25 -2.88
N TYR A 153 -8.24 -26.53 -2.99
CA TYR A 153 -8.16 -25.14 -2.58
C TYR A 153 -8.94 -24.21 -3.51
N VAL A 154 -8.92 -24.47 -4.82
CA VAL A 154 -9.71 -23.71 -5.80
C VAL A 154 -11.20 -23.96 -5.58
N ALA A 155 -11.60 -25.20 -5.28
CA ALA A 155 -12.97 -25.54 -4.89
C ALA A 155 -13.42 -24.85 -3.58
N GLN A 156 -12.50 -24.54 -2.67
CA GLN A 156 -12.73 -23.72 -1.47
C GLN A 156 -12.73 -22.20 -1.75
N GLY A 157 -12.65 -21.78 -3.02
CA GLY A 157 -12.67 -20.38 -3.42
C GLY A 157 -11.33 -19.65 -3.32
N VAL A 158 -10.21 -20.37 -3.17
CA VAL A 158 -8.87 -19.76 -3.22
C VAL A 158 -8.56 -19.31 -4.64
N THR A 159 -8.26 -18.03 -4.82
CA THR A 159 -7.96 -17.44 -6.14
C THR A 159 -6.60 -16.75 -6.16
N LEU A 160 -5.97 -16.67 -7.33
CA LEU A 160 -4.69 -15.98 -7.52
C LEU A 160 -4.72 -14.50 -7.11
N ALA A 161 -5.89 -13.84 -7.14
CA ALA A 161 -6.06 -12.44 -6.75
C ALA A 161 -5.79 -12.18 -5.26
N GLN A 162 -5.88 -13.20 -4.40
CA GLN A 162 -5.56 -13.09 -2.97
C GLN A 162 -4.05 -13.13 -2.68
N PHE A 163 -3.23 -13.40 -3.71
CA PHE A 163 -1.78 -13.51 -3.60
C PHE A 163 -1.06 -12.31 -4.20
N SER A 164 -0.11 -11.75 -3.45
CA SER A 164 0.63 -10.56 -3.85
C SER A 164 2.03 -10.55 -3.26
N PHE A 165 3.00 -10.61 -4.16
CA PHE A 165 4.45 -10.55 -3.86
C PHE A 165 4.99 -9.11 -3.86
N GLN A 166 4.09 -8.12 -3.71
CA GLN A 166 4.49 -6.72 -3.59
C GLN A 166 5.27 -6.50 -2.28
N ILE A 167 6.45 -5.89 -2.40
CA ILE A 167 7.37 -5.62 -1.30
C ILE A 167 6.99 -4.31 -0.60
N PRO A 168 6.97 -4.24 0.74
CA PRO A 168 6.79 -2.98 1.47
C PRO A 168 7.83 -1.93 1.08
N ARG A 169 7.44 -0.65 1.08
CA ARG A 169 8.40 0.45 0.90
C ARG A 169 9.02 0.82 2.25
N PRO A 170 10.35 0.82 2.40
CA PRO A 170 10.98 1.48 3.54
C PRO A 170 10.73 2.99 3.45
N LEU A 171 10.57 3.66 4.60
CA LEU A 171 10.48 5.12 4.63
C LEU A 171 11.88 5.76 4.57
N ARG A 172 12.90 5.04 5.05
CA ARG A 172 14.31 5.42 4.92
C ARG A 172 14.78 5.17 3.47
N GLN A 173 15.08 6.24 2.75
CA GLN A 173 15.28 6.24 1.30
C GLN A 173 16.60 5.61 0.83
N ASP A 174 17.65 5.66 1.66
CA ASP A 174 18.99 5.14 1.40
C ASP A 174 19.17 3.66 1.79
N TYR A 175 18.18 3.06 2.45
CA TYR A 175 18.23 1.65 2.89
C TYR A 175 18.48 0.66 1.73
N VAL A 176 17.92 0.97 0.55
CA VAL A 176 18.15 0.22 -0.69
C VAL A 176 19.03 1.05 -1.62
N LYS A 177 20.21 0.51 -1.96
CA LYS A 177 21.08 1.14 -2.96
C LYS A 177 20.45 1.00 -4.34
N LYS A 178 19.74 2.05 -4.77
CA LYS A 178 19.39 2.23 -6.18
C LYS A 178 20.70 2.33 -6.95
N LYS A 179 21.00 1.34 -7.81
CA LYS A 179 22.03 1.53 -8.84
C LYS A 179 21.58 2.73 -9.68
N LEU A 180 22.36 3.81 -9.67
CA LEU A 180 22.26 4.83 -10.70
C LEU A 180 22.38 4.11 -12.04
N LYS A 181 21.41 4.30 -12.93
CA LYS A 181 21.55 3.85 -14.32
C LYS A 181 22.65 4.73 -14.92
N LEU A 182 23.86 4.21 -15.00
CA LEU A 182 24.90 4.82 -15.80
C LEU A 182 24.37 4.79 -17.25
N ALA A 183 24.03 5.96 -17.79
CA ALA A 183 23.76 6.07 -19.21
C ALA A 183 25.07 5.73 -19.93
N ASN A 184 25.05 4.77 -20.85
CA ASN A 184 26.24 4.40 -21.61
C ASN A 184 26.69 5.62 -22.44
N PRO A 185 27.94 6.11 -22.28
CA PRO A 185 28.49 7.14 -23.14
C PRO A 185 29.01 6.49 -24.43
N SER A 186 28.10 6.17 -25.35
CA SER A 186 28.45 5.71 -26.70
C SER A 186 27.29 5.93 -27.68
N ASP A 187 27.01 7.21 -27.96
CA ASP A 187 26.89 7.71 -29.33
C ASP A 187 27.06 9.23 -29.30
N GLU A 188 27.98 9.76 -30.11
CA GLU A 188 28.22 11.20 -30.18
C GLU A 188 27.16 11.90 -31.04
N ALA A 189 26.44 12.86 -30.44
CA ALA A 189 26.18 14.18 -31.02
C ALA A 189 25.52 15.10 -29.98
N SER A 190 25.62 16.42 -30.19
CA SER A 190 24.94 17.49 -29.44
C SER A 190 25.48 17.80 -28.04
N THR A 191 26.67 18.43 -28.05
CA THR A 191 26.99 19.59 -27.20
C THR A 191 25.76 20.42 -26.80
N ILE A 192 25.49 20.59 -25.49
CA ILE A 192 25.49 21.91 -24.80
C ILE A 192 25.96 21.71 -23.35
N THR A 193 26.89 22.58 -22.91
CA THR A 193 27.47 22.63 -21.56
C THR A 193 26.43 22.91 -20.47
N SER A 194 26.37 22.07 -19.43
CA SER A 194 25.60 22.36 -18.21
C SER A 194 26.25 23.48 -17.40
N LYS A 195 25.86 24.74 -17.64
CA LYS A 195 26.26 25.87 -16.81
C LYS A 195 25.46 25.84 -15.50
N SER A 196 26.17 25.81 -14.37
CA SER A 196 25.58 26.04 -13.06
C SER A 196 24.99 27.45 -13.00
N PHE A 197 23.73 27.58 -12.60
CA PHE A 197 23.09 28.86 -12.31
C PHE A 197 22.73 28.90 -10.82
N GLN A 198 23.36 29.84 -10.12
CA GLN A 198 22.89 30.31 -8.81
C GLN A 198 21.54 31.03 -8.99
N PRO A 199 20.68 31.10 -7.95
CA PRO A 199 19.49 31.94 -8.00
C PRO A 199 19.92 33.41 -7.93
N GLU A 200 19.71 34.16 -9.02
CA GLU A 200 19.90 35.61 -9.02
C GLU A 200 18.58 36.29 -8.63
N GLU A 201 18.65 37.18 -7.64
CA GLU A 201 17.50 37.83 -7.01
C GLU A 201 16.95 38.94 -7.92
N VAL A 202 15.83 38.68 -8.60
CA VAL A 202 15.16 39.65 -9.47
C VAL A 202 14.13 40.48 -8.72
N SER A 203 14.39 41.77 -8.62
CA SER A 203 13.48 42.77 -8.05
C SER A 203 12.35 43.15 -9.03
N PRO A 204 11.15 43.54 -8.53
CA PRO A 204 10.00 43.80 -9.42
C PRO A 204 10.16 45.08 -10.25
N ILE A 205 9.86 44.98 -11.54
CA ILE A 205 9.91 46.10 -12.49
C ILE A 205 8.76 47.09 -12.19
N SER A 206 9.12 48.29 -11.73
CA SER A 206 8.21 49.42 -11.58
C SER A 206 7.93 50.08 -12.93
N TRP A 207 6.71 49.92 -13.45
CA TRP A 207 6.28 50.59 -14.68
C TRP A 207 5.91 52.06 -14.42
N ALA A 208 6.13 52.88 -15.46
CA ALA A 208 6.37 54.31 -15.32
C ALA A 208 5.14 55.18 -15.01
N VAL A 209 5.41 56.31 -14.35
CA VAL A 209 4.51 57.46 -14.19
C VAL A 209 4.62 58.38 -15.41
N PRO A 210 3.51 58.73 -16.08
CA PRO A 210 3.41 59.93 -16.92
C PRO A 210 2.99 61.15 -16.09
N THR A 211 3.58 62.31 -16.39
CA THR A 211 3.37 63.59 -15.70
C THR A 211 2.05 64.28 -16.09
N ALA A 212 1.52 65.12 -15.18
CA ALA A 212 0.24 65.80 -15.30
C ALA A 212 0.22 67.07 -16.19
N ARG A 213 -1.01 67.60 -16.38
CA ARG A 213 -1.49 68.86 -17.05
C ARG A 213 -1.99 68.67 -18.50
N GLU A 214 -3.11 69.27 -18.95
CA GLU A 214 -4.07 70.21 -18.30
C GLU A 214 -5.39 70.31 -19.10
N GLY A 215 -6.53 70.55 -18.41
CA GLY A 215 -7.85 70.98 -18.96
C GLY A 215 -8.73 69.90 -19.66
N ASP A 216 -10.05 70.04 -19.76
CA ASP A 216 -11.08 70.76 -18.97
C ASP A 216 -12.50 70.21 -19.34
N ALA A 217 -13.53 70.53 -18.53
CA ALA A 217 -14.98 70.47 -18.79
C ALA A 217 -15.77 69.13 -18.72
N SER A 218 -16.80 69.14 -17.85
CA SER A 218 -18.11 68.42 -17.92
C SER A 218 -18.16 66.87 -17.84
N GLU A 219 -19.14 66.19 -17.23
CA GLU A 219 -20.29 66.55 -16.36
C GLU A 219 -20.81 65.28 -15.61
N GLU A 220 -21.71 65.43 -14.63
CA GLU A 220 -22.80 64.54 -14.12
C GLU A 220 -22.91 63.06 -14.60
N ALA A 221 -23.40 62.05 -13.85
CA ALA A 221 -23.92 61.92 -12.47
C ALA A 221 -24.16 60.43 -12.10
N SER A 222 -24.46 60.13 -10.82
CA SER A 222 -25.17 58.94 -10.27
C SER A 222 -24.61 57.52 -10.56
N ARG A 223 -24.25 56.66 -9.58
CA ARG A 223 -24.93 56.12 -8.38
C ARG A 223 -25.69 54.79 -8.65
N ALA A 224 -25.07 53.70 -8.18
CA ALA A 224 -25.60 52.39 -7.73
C ALA A 224 -26.73 51.67 -8.50
N ASP A 225 -26.55 50.37 -8.75
CA ASP A 225 -27.43 49.35 -8.17
C ASP A 225 -26.74 47.97 -8.03
N GLU A 226 -27.19 47.14 -7.08
CA GLU A 226 -26.88 45.70 -7.03
C GLU A 226 -27.95 44.91 -7.78
N THR A 227 -27.61 43.77 -8.38
CA THR A 227 -28.61 42.69 -8.57
C THR A 227 -27.96 41.32 -8.51
N LEU A 228 -28.51 40.47 -7.64
CA LEU A 228 -28.14 39.06 -7.47
C LEU A 228 -28.68 38.22 -8.63
N GLY A 229 -27.81 37.44 -9.27
CA GLY A 229 -28.20 36.37 -10.20
C GLY A 229 -27.75 35.02 -9.67
N SER A 230 -28.69 34.18 -9.26
CA SER A 230 -28.44 32.76 -8.98
C SER A 230 -28.84 31.93 -10.19
N GLU A 231 -27.90 31.24 -10.82
CA GLU A 231 -28.19 30.25 -11.85
C GLU A 231 -27.80 28.85 -11.39
N GLU A 232 -28.82 28.01 -11.32
CA GLU A 232 -28.76 26.57 -11.14
C GLU A 232 -28.31 25.91 -12.45
N VAL A 233 -27.37 24.96 -12.37
CA VAL A 233 -27.01 24.12 -13.53
C VAL A 233 -27.03 22.65 -13.12
N GLU A 234 -28.20 22.02 -13.27
CA GLU A 234 -28.26 20.57 -13.47
C GLU A 234 -27.57 20.21 -14.79
N LEU A 235 -26.67 19.23 -14.77
CA LEU A 235 -26.20 18.56 -15.99
C LEU A 235 -26.33 17.04 -15.87
N THR A 236 -26.82 16.45 -16.95
CA THR A 236 -27.66 15.26 -16.89
C THR A 236 -26.92 13.94 -17.08
N ARG A 237 -27.47 12.88 -16.46
CA ARG A 237 -27.02 11.49 -16.63
C ARG A 237 -27.13 11.06 -18.10
N LYS A 238 -26.11 10.35 -18.61
CA LYS A 238 -26.27 9.41 -19.73
C LYS A 238 -25.96 7.98 -19.29
N ARG A 239 -26.99 7.13 -19.33
CA ARG A 239 -26.85 5.66 -19.34
C ARG A 239 -26.59 5.20 -20.78
N LYS A 240 -25.87 4.10 -20.97
CA LYS A 240 -26.01 3.27 -22.18
C LYS A 240 -25.91 1.78 -21.86
N VAL A 241 -26.92 1.07 -22.37
CA VAL A 241 -27.24 -0.37 -22.30
C VAL A 241 -28.11 -0.61 -23.56
N GLU A 242 -28.19 -1.77 -24.23
CA GLU A 242 -27.59 -3.09 -24.00
C GLU A 242 -26.53 -3.37 -25.13
N SER A 243 -26.28 -4.51 -25.79
CA SER A 243 -26.92 -5.84 -25.78
C SER A 243 -25.94 -7.01 -26.04
N SER A 244 -26.10 -8.07 -25.26
CA SER A 244 -26.03 -9.51 -25.59
C SER A 244 -25.38 -9.99 -26.91
N LEU A 245 -24.60 -11.07 -26.82
CA LEU A 245 -25.11 -12.41 -27.15
C LEU A 245 -24.25 -13.51 -26.49
N SER A 246 -24.89 -14.30 -25.63
CA SER A 246 -24.38 -15.60 -25.15
C SER A 246 -25.24 -16.68 -25.78
N GLY A 247 -24.65 -17.83 -26.09
CA GLY A 247 -25.39 -18.94 -26.65
C GLY A 247 -24.65 -20.25 -26.48
N GLU A 248 -25.05 -21.05 -25.51
CA GLU A 248 -24.93 -22.51 -25.57
C GLU A 248 -25.87 -23.22 -24.57
N SER A 249 -26.11 -24.50 -24.84
CA SER A 249 -26.86 -25.49 -24.06
C SER A 249 -28.37 -25.28 -23.87
N ASN A 250 -29.15 -26.13 -24.54
CA ASN A 250 -29.81 -27.33 -23.97
C ASN A 250 -30.38 -28.09 -25.19
N HIS A 251 -30.52 -29.41 -25.28
CA HIS A 251 -30.85 -30.46 -24.31
C HIS A 251 -30.61 -31.81 -25.02
N LEU A 252 -30.17 -32.88 -24.34
CA LEU A 252 -30.48 -34.30 -24.63
C LEU A 252 -29.57 -35.24 -23.82
N SER A 253 -30.13 -35.89 -22.79
CA SER A 253 -29.87 -37.30 -22.46
C SER A 253 -30.84 -37.79 -21.37
N ASP A 254 -31.16 -39.08 -21.50
CA ASP A 254 -31.60 -40.02 -20.46
C ASP A 254 -33.07 -40.03 -19.97
N GLU A 255 -33.82 -41.01 -20.46
CA GLU A 255 -34.40 -42.03 -19.57
C GLU A 255 -34.61 -43.35 -20.36
N LEU A 256 -33.94 -44.43 -19.94
CA LEU A 256 -34.30 -45.81 -20.31
C LEU A 256 -34.49 -46.68 -19.07
N LYS A 257 -35.76 -46.98 -18.75
CA LYS A 257 -36.13 -48.15 -17.93
C LYS A 257 -36.20 -49.41 -18.81
N PRO A 258 -35.97 -50.60 -18.24
CA PRO A 258 -37.14 -51.44 -17.99
C PRO A 258 -37.18 -52.11 -16.60
N LYS A 259 -38.35 -52.65 -16.28
CA LYS A 259 -38.69 -53.41 -15.06
C LYS A 259 -38.11 -54.84 -15.08
N LEU A 260 -38.00 -55.44 -13.89
CA LEU A 260 -38.59 -56.74 -13.45
C LEU A 260 -38.33 -56.82 -11.91
N GLU A 261 -39.31 -56.95 -11.00
CA GLU A 261 -40.03 -58.18 -10.58
C GLU A 261 -39.09 -59.24 -9.94
N ASP A 262 -39.41 -59.98 -8.87
CA ASP A 262 -40.42 -59.85 -7.78
C ASP A 262 -40.02 -60.87 -6.68
N ALA A 263 -40.14 -60.58 -5.37
CA ALA A 263 -40.02 -61.60 -4.29
C ALA A 263 -40.44 -61.08 -2.90
N GLN A 264 -41.15 -61.93 -2.14
CA GLN A 264 -41.78 -61.64 -0.85
C GLN A 264 -41.05 -62.26 0.37
N ASN A 265 -41.49 -61.84 1.57
CA ASN A 265 -41.45 -62.52 2.88
C ASN A 265 -40.16 -62.52 3.74
N GLY A 266 -40.38 -62.54 5.07
CA GLY A 266 -39.37 -62.65 6.13
C GLY A 266 -39.35 -61.44 7.08
N ASP A 267 -40.42 -61.14 7.83
CA ASP A 267 -40.84 -61.75 9.10
C ASP A 267 -40.15 -61.11 10.35
N ALA A 268 -40.77 -61.25 11.52
CA ALA A 268 -40.64 -60.32 12.64
C ALA A 268 -39.68 -60.76 13.78
N SER A 269 -39.44 -59.80 14.69
CA SER A 269 -39.10 -59.99 16.11
C SER A 269 -37.81 -60.77 16.48
N THR A 270 -36.84 -60.05 17.03
CA THR A 270 -36.44 -60.17 18.45
C THR A 270 -35.86 -58.83 18.92
#